data_AF-A0A5B8CJX3-F1
#
_entry.id   AF-A0A5B8CJX3-F1
#
_cell.length_a   1.000
_cell.length_b   1.000
_cell.length_c   1.000
_cell.angle_alpha   90.00
_cell.angle_beta   90.00
_cell.angle_gamma   90.00
#
_symmetry.space_group_name_H-M   'P 1'
#
loop_
_entity.id
_entity.type
_entity.pdbx_description
1 polymer ?
#
loop_
_entity_poly.entity_id
_entity_poly.type
_entity_poly.pdbx_seq_one_letter_code
_entity_poly.pdbx_strand_id
1 'polypeptide(L)'
;MDQDHNQFNNPRADAAWDEQKRQRAKLLRTSLEAEIAELEAKLAPRSLEEIMAALSRCLTLTAPTGMTADDRAEWLTIAAPELADLPSMLFDDACAHARRTCDHPAKIIPAILKFEPAHYWLAPAHARRLLSDAKAKLANIDAPRLAQTDDRDERHEVAMSMGELLKELRAGPLAEGMQ
;
A
#
# COMPACT_ATOMS: atom_id res chain seq x y z
N MET A 1 -17.21 -59.91 -15.39
CA MET A 1 -17.72 -58.61 -14.95
C MET A 1 -16.48 -57.80 -14.62
N ASP A 2 -16.03 -56.94 -15.51
CA ASP A 2 -15.01 -55.92 -15.22
C ASP A 2 -15.33 -54.75 -16.14
N GLN A 3 -16.18 -53.85 -15.65
CA GLN A 3 -16.52 -52.61 -16.34
C GLN A 3 -15.52 -51.52 -15.92
N ASP A 4 -14.75 -51.08 -16.91
CA ASP A 4 -14.12 -49.78 -17.07
C ASP A 4 -14.37 -48.75 -15.95
N HIS A 5 -13.36 -48.54 -15.12
CA HIS A 5 -13.28 -47.42 -14.16
C HIS A 5 -12.27 -46.34 -14.56
N ASN A 6 -12.06 -46.12 -15.86
CA ASN A 6 -11.11 -45.12 -16.37
C ASN A 6 -11.74 -44.05 -17.27
N GLN A 7 -12.90 -43.49 -16.87
CA GLN A 7 -13.59 -42.45 -17.66
C GLN A 7 -13.43 -41.00 -17.17
N PHE A 8 -12.67 -40.73 -16.12
CA PHE A 8 -12.59 -39.38 -15.52
C PHE A 8 -11.26 -38.63 -15.65
N ASN A 9 -10.30 -39.12 -16.44
CA ASN A 9 -9.13 -38.31 -16.82
C ASN A 9 -9.31 -37.81 -18.26
N ASN A 10 -9.77 -36.57 -18.41
CA ASN A 10 -9.84 -35.90 -19.70
C ASN A 10 -8.67 -34.89 -19.83
N PRO A 11 -7.45 -35.35 -20.18
CA PRO A 11 -6.22 -34.54 -20.13
C PRO A 11 -6.26 -33.29 -21.03
N ARG A 12 -7.21 -33.20 -21.97
CA ARG A 12 -7.42 -32.02 -22.82
C ARG A 12 -8.06 -30.83 -22.09
N ALA A 13 -8.92 -31.08 -21.11
CA ALA A 13 -9.58 -30.02 -20.34
C ALA A 13 -8.64 -29.43 -19.27
N ASP A 14 -7.84 -30.29 -18.64
CA ASP A 14 -6.88 -29.90 -17.61
C ASP A 14 -5.76 -29.01 -18.19
N ALA A 15 -5.27 -29.31 -19.40
CA ALA A 15 -4.24 -28.51 -20.06
C ALA A 15 -4.69 -27.07 -20.40
N ALA A 16 -5.93 -26.90 -20.88
CA ALA A 16 -6.48 -25.58 -21.20
C ALA A 16 -6.75 -24.75 -19.94
N TRP A 17 -7.23 -25.41 -18.87
CA TRP A 17 -7.44 -24.82 -17.56
C TRP A 17 -6.13 -24.38 -16.90
N ASP A 18 -5.08 -25.21 -17.01
CA ASP A 18 -3.75 -24.88 -16.52
C ASP A 18 -3.14 -23.70 -17.29
N GLU A 19 -3.31 -23.65 -18.60
CA GLU A 19 -2.85 -22.53 -19.42
C GLU A 19 -3.58 -21.22 -19.05
N GLN A 20 -4.90 -21.27 -18.87
CA GLN A 20 -5.67 -20.11 -18.41
C GLN A 20 -5.21 -19.60 -17.03
N LYS A 21 -4.90 -20.51 -16.10
CA LYS A 21 -4.33 -20.17 -14.78
C LYS A 21 -2.96 -19.51 -14.91
N ARG A 22 -2.07 -20.03 -15.77
CA ARG A 22 -0.76 -19.43 -16.04
C ARG A 22 -0.89 -18.02 -16.61
N GLN A 23 -1.78 -17.84 -17.58
CA GLN A 23 -2.06 -16.53 -18.17
C GLN A 23 -2.57 -15.55 -17.12
N ARG A 24 -3.52 -15.96 -16.27
CA ARG A 24 -4.02 -15.12 -15.18
C ARG A 24 -2.94 -14.75 -14.17
N ALA A 25 -2.09 -15.71 -13.78
CA ALA A 25 -0.97 -15.45 -12.87
C ALA A 25 0.03 -14.47 -13.48
N LYS A 26 0.33 -14.61 -14.79
CA LYS A 26 1.19 -13.69 -15.53
C LYS A 26 0.63 -12.28 -15.54
N LEU A 27 -0.66 -12.11 -15.85
CA LEU A 27 -1.32 -10.80 -15.85
C LEU A 27 -1.33 -10.15 -14.46
N LEU A 28 -1.64 -10.94 -13.43
CA LEU A 28 -1.62 -10.47 -12.05
C LEU A 28 -0.22 -10.00 -11.64
N ARG A 29 0.82 -10.77 -11.98
CA ARG A 29 2.21 -10.40 -11.74
C ARG A 29 2.57 -9.08 -12.41
N THR A 30 2.30 -8.93 -13.70
CA THR A 30 2.60 -7.68 -14.42
C THR A 30 1.86 -6.49 -13.83
N SER A 31 0.63 -6.69 -13.36
CA SER A 31 -0.15 -5.64 -12.69
C SER A 31 0.47 -5.23 -11.35
N LEU A 32 0.90 -6.19 -10.53
CA LEU A 32 1.53 -5.92 -9.24
C LEU A 32 2.91 -5.27 -9.38
N GLU A 33 3.70 -5.71 -10.37
CA GLU A 33 4.99 -5.09 -10.67
C GLU A 33 4.81 -3.61 -11.08
N ALA A 34 3.79 -3.31 -11.89
CA ALA A 34 3.46 -1.93 -12.25
C ALA A 34 2.99 -1.10 -11.03
N GLU A 35 2.14 -1.67 -10.18
CA GLU A 35 1.67 -1.01 -8.95
C GLU A 35 2.82 -0.72 -7.98
N ILE A 36 3.75 -1.67 -7.80
CA ILE A 36 4.96 -1.50 -6.99
C ILE A 36 5.81 -0.34 -7.54
N ALA A 37 6.07 -0.34 -8.85
CA ALA A 37 6.87 0.70 -9.48
C ALA A 37 6.24 2.10 -9.33
N GLU A 38 4.91 2.21 -9.45
CA GLU A 38 4.19 3.46 -9.26
C GLU A 38 4.28 3.95 -7.80
N LEU A 39 4.10 3.05 -6.83
CA LEU A 39 4.19 3.39 -5.41
C LEU A 39 5.62 3.77 -5.00
N GLU A 40 6.62 3.08 -5.54
CA GLU A 40 8.03 3.43 -5.34
C GLU A 40 8.35 4.80 -5.92
N ALA A 41 7.86 5.11 -7.13
CA ALA A 41 8.05 6.43 -7.73
C ALA A 41 7.39 7.56 -6.91
N LYS A 42 6.21 7.31 -6.32
CA LYS A 42 5.54 8.29 -5.45
C LYS A 42 6.26 8.52 -4.12
N LEU A 43 6.85 7.45 -3.57
CA LEU A 43 7.60 7.49 -2.32
C LEU A 43 9.03 7.98 -2.49
N ALA A 44 9.56 7.89 -3.71
CA ALA A 44 10.90 8.35 -4.01
C ALA A 44 11.03 9.85 -3.69
N PRO A 45 12.15 10.25 -3.09
CA PRO A 45 12.45 11.66 -2.92
C PRO A 45 12.69 12.34 -4.26
N ARG A 46 12.47 13.66 -4.30
CA ARG A 46 12.76 14.46 -5.48
C ARG A 46 14.26 14.72 -5.63
N SER A 47 14.65 15.08 -6.85
CA SER A 47 16.00 15.57 -7.08
C SER A 47 16.23 16.89 -6.33
N LEU A 48 17.48 17.14 -5.93
CA LEU A 48 17.84 18.38 -5.23
C LEU A 48 17.51 19.62 -6.07
N GLU A 49 17.67 19.54 -7.39
CA GLU A 49 17.36 20.62 -8.32
C GLU A 49 15.86 21.00 -8.30
N GLU A 50 14.97 20.00 -8.31
CA GLU A 50 13.52 20.23 -8.19
C GLU A 50 13.14 20.83 -6.84
N ILE A 51 13.80 20.37 -5.76
CA ILE A 51 13.59 20.90 -4.41
C ILE A 51 14.01 22.37 -4.36
N MET A 52 15.21 22.70 -4.85
CA MET A 52 15.72 24.07 -4.92
C MET A 52 14.80 24.97 -5.76
N ALA A 53 14.33 24.50 -6.91
CA ALA A 53 13.42 25.24 -7.76
C ALA A 53 12.08 25.56 -7.05
N ALA A 54 11.56 24.61 -6.27
CA ALA A 54 10.34 24.82 -5.49
C ALA A 54 10.54 25.74 -4.28
N LEU A 55 11.63 25.56 -3.54
CA LEU A 55 11.99 26.42 -2.42
C LEU A 55 12.25 27.85 -2.87
N SER A 56 12.87 28.05 -4.03
CA SER A 56 13.06 29.38 -4.63
C SER A 56 11.74 30.12 -4.81
N ARG A 57 10.68 29.43 -5.27
CA ARG A 57 9.33 30.02 -5.38
C ARG A 57 8.75 30.41 -4.02
N CYS A 58 8.95 29.58 -3.00
CA CYS A 58 8.50 29.88 -1.64
C CYS A 58 9.26 31.08 -1.07
N LEU A 59 10.59 31.07 -1.21
CA LEU A 59 11.47 32.13 -0.73
C LEU A 59 11.17 33.47 -1.39
N THR A 60 10.85 33.48 -2.69
CA THR A 60 10.49 34.71 -3.42
C THR A 60 9.29 35.43 -2.82
N LEU A 61 8.31 34.69 -2.27
CA LEU A 61 7.12 35.28 -1.64
C LEU A 61 7.37 35.82 -0.23
N THR A 62 8.37 35.27 0.47
CA THR A 62 8.68 35.62 1.86
C THR A 62 9.99 36.39 2.00
N ALA A 63 10.66 36.72 0.89
CA ALA A 63 11.99 37.29 0.91
C ALA A 63 11.96 38.67 1.60
N PRO A 64 12.69 38.86 2.71
CA PRO A 64 12.72 40.15 3.38
C PRO A 64 13.47 41.19 2.54
N THR A 65 13.05 42.45 2.65
CA THR A 65 13.73 43.60 2.05
C THR A 65 15.11 43.76 2.70
N GLY A 66 16.13 43.10 2.14
CA GLY A 66 17.48 43.07 2.70
C GLY A 66 18.27 41.80 2.36
N MET A 67 17.59 40.73 1.95
CA MET A 67 18.26 39.50 1.52
C MET A 67 18.86 39.69 0.12
N THR A 68 20.19 39.57 0.01
CA THR A 68 20.89 39.67 -1.27
C THR A 68 20.66 38.42 -2.14
N ALA A 69 21.11 38.44 -3.39
CA ALA A 69 21.04 37.24 -4.24
C ALA A 69 21.92 36.11 -3.70
N ASP A 70 23.08 36.44 -3.14
CA ASP A 70 24.03 35.48 -2.59
C ASP A 70 23.46 34.84 -1.31
N ASP A 71 22.85 35.63 -0.42
CA ASP A 71 22.18 35.10 0.77
C ASP A 71 21.07 34.11 0.40
N ARG A 72 20.33 34.39 -0.68
CA ARG A 72 19.27 33.47 -1.18
C ARG A 72 19.87 32.16 -1.69
N ALA A 73 20.98 32.23 -2.42
CA ALA A 73 21.66 31.05 -2.94
C ALA A 73 22.23 30.20 -1.79
N GLU A 74 22.85 30.83 -0.79
CA GLU A 74 23.35 30.16 0.41
C GLU A 74 22.21 29.49 1.18
N TRP A 75 21.11 30.22 1.42
CA TRP A 75 19.94 29.67 2.09
C TRP A 75 19.37 28.46 1.34
N LEU A 76 19.23 28.53 0.02
CA LEU A 76 18.73 27.42 -0.79
C LEU A 76 19.65 26.20 -0.75
N THR A 77 20.97 26.43 -0.75
CA THR A 77 21.98 25.37 -0.70
C THR A 77 21.94 24.61 0.62
N ILE A 78 21.66 25.30 1.72
CA ILE A 78 21.56 24.70 3.06
C ILE A 78 20.17 24.08 3.28
N ALA A 79 19.10 24.74 2.81
CA ALA A 79 17.73 24.33 3.08
C ALA A 79 17.24 23.17 2.21
N ALA A 80 17.74 23.02 0.98
CA ALA A 80 17.28 21.96 0.08
C ALA A 80 17.64 20.54 0.56
N PRO A 81 18.86 20.25 1.08
CA PRO A 81 19.20 18.94 1.63
C PRO A 81 18.31 18.50 2.80
N GLU A 82 17.81 19.43 3.61
CA GLU A 82 16.90 19.12 4.73
C GLU A 82 15.57 18.51 4.27
N LEU A 83 15.21 18.70 3.00
CA LEU A 83 13.99 18.13 2.40
C LEU A 83 14.29 16.92 1.51
N ALA A 84 15.53 16.45 1.44
CA ALA A 84 15.95 15.38 0.54
C ALA A 84 15.28 14.03 0.84
N ASP A 85 14.82 13.82 2.08
CA ASP A 85 14.11 12.58 2.46
C ASP A 85 12.58 12.68 2.29
N LEU A 86 12.06 13.83 1.87
CA LEU A 86 10.62 14.03 1.78
C LEU A 86 10.06 13.32 0.52
N PRO A 87 9.02 12.47 0.67
CA PRO A 87 8.41 11.80 -0.47
C PRO A 87 7.84 12.79 -1.49
N SER A 88 8.08 12.53 -2.78
CA SER A 88 7.61 13.39 -3.89
C SER A 88 6.11 13.63 -3.87
N MET A 89 5.33 12.63 -3.45
CA MET A 89 3.87 12.71 -3.36
C MET A 89 3.34 13.78 -2.38
N LEU A 90 4.11 14.18 -1.37
CA LEU A 90 3.72 15.22 -0.41
C LEU A 90 4.32 16.60 -0.73
N PHE A 91 5.41 16.60 -1.50
CA PHE A 91 6.29 17.74 -1.60
C PHE A 91 5.58 18.99 -2.16
N ASP A 92 4.79 18.85 -3.22
CA ASP A 92 4.09 19.98 -3.86
C ASP A 92 3.03 20.59 -2.95
N ASP A 93 2.25 19.75 -2.26
CA ASP A 93 1.21 20.19 -1.34
C ASP A 93 1.80 20.87 -0.11
N ALA A 94 2.89 20.31 0.44
CA ALA A 94 3.63 20.89 1.55
C ALA A 94 4.21 22.27 1.18
N CYS A 95 4.80 22.38 -0.02
CA CYS A 95 5.30 23.65 -0.54
C CYS A 95 4.16 24.65 -0.81
N ALA A 96 3.01 24.19 -1.31
CA ALA A 96 1.83 25.05 -1.50
C ALA A 96 1.25 25.54 -0.18
N HIS A 97 1.26 24.69 0.86
CA HIS A 97 0.87 25.06 2.20
C HIS A 97 1.82 26.13 2.77
N ALA A 98 3.13 25.90 2.71
CA ALA A 98 4.13 26.85 3.19
C ALA A 98 4.01 28.24 2.53
N ARG A 99 3.74 28.31 1.22
CA ARG A 99 3.51 29.59 0.51
C ARG A 99 2.30 30.37 1.03
N ARG A 100 1.30 29.70 1.60
CA ARG A 100 0.07 30.33 2.11
C ARG A 100 0.18 30.75 3.57
N THR A 101 1.05 30.09 4.35
CA THR A 101 1.10 30.23 5.81
C THR A 101 2.35 30.91 6.32
N CYS A 102 3.47 30.82 5.58
CA CYS A 102 4.74 31.41 6.01
C CYS A 102 4.85 32.87 5.59
N ASP A 103 5.27 33.70 6.53
CA ASP A 103 5.59 35.13 6.40
C ASP A 103 7.11 35.39 6.44
N HIS A 104 7.91 34.36 6.77
CA HIS A 104 9.35 34.49 6.96
C HIS A 104 10.10 33.23 6.46
N PRO A 105 11.28 33.36 5.82
CA PRO A 105 12.03 32.22 5.26
C PRO A 105 12.34 31.12 6.28
N ALA A 106 12.69 31.51 7.51
CA ALA A 106 12.97 30.57 8.61
C ALA A 106 11.79 29.65 8.98
N LYS A 107 10.55 30.00 8.60
CA LYS A 107 9.36 29.18 8.88
C LYS A 107 9.03 28.20 7.76
N ILE A 108 9.60 28.36 6.56
CA ILE A 108 9.28 27.54 5.38
C ILE A 108 9.60 26.07 5.63
N ILE A 109 10.84 25.76 6.01
CA ILE A 109 11.28 24.35 6.20
C ILE A 109 10.50 23.67 7.33
N PRO A 110 10.34 24.27 8.53
CA PRO A 110 9.48 23.70 9.56
C PRO A 110 8.03 23.48 9.12
N ALA A 111 7.45 24.38 8.32
CA ALA A 111 6.08 24.24 7.82
C ALA A 111 5.94 23.08 6.83
N ILE A 112 6.95 22.88 5.97
CA ILE A 112 6.99 21.75 5.03
C ILE A 112 7.15 20.43 5.79
N LEU A 113 8.08 20.35 6.75
CA LEU A 113 8.33 19.13 7.51
C LEU A 113 7.17 18.72 8.43
N LYS A 114 6.40 19.70 8.94
CA LYS A 114 5.20 19.48 9.75
C LYS A 114 3.92 19.34 8.92
N PHE A 115 4.01 19.35 7.60
CA PHE A 115 2.84 19.25 6.74
C PHE A 115 2.21 17.87 6.87
N GLU A 116 0.95 17.85 7.30
CA GLU A 116 0.13 16.64 7.31
C GLU A 116 -0.92 16.72 6.19
N PRO A 117 -1.04 15.67 5.37
CA PRO A 117 -2.05 15.66 4.31
C PRO A 117 -3.46 15.60 4.90
N ALA A 118 -4.42 16.22 4.21
CA ALA A 118 -5.81 16.29 4.65
C ALA A 118 -6.49 14.92 4.82
N HIS A 119 -5.96 13.89 4.15
CA HIS A 119 -6.52 12.56 4.15
C HIS A 119 -5.45 11.50 4.40
N TYR A 120 -5.79 10.49 5.20
CA TYR A 120 -4.85 9.45 5.62
C TYR A 120 -4.30 8.63 4.42
N TRP A 121 -5.06 8.48 3.33
CA TRP A 121 -4.61 7.69 2.17
C TRP A 121 -3.52 8.40 1.33
N LEU A 122 -3.38 9.71 1.50
CA LEU A 122 -2.29 10.52 0.90
C LEU A 122 -1.04 10.52 1.80
N ALA A 123 -1.10 9.93 2.99
CA ALA A 123 0.06 9.86 3.86
C ALA A 123 1.09 8.84 3.34
N PRO A 124 2.41 9.12 3.48
CA PRO A 124 3.46 8.18 3.10
C PRO A 124 3.35 6.83 3.81
N ALA A 125 2.83 6.81 5.04
CA ALA A 125 2.58 5.58 5.78
C ALA A 125 1.58 4.65 5.06
N HIS A 126 0.53 5.22 4.47
CA HIS A 126 -0.45 4.46 3.70
C HIS A 126 0.17 3.91 2.41
N ALA A 127 0.90 4.74 1.66
CA ALA A 127 1.61 4.29 0.46
C ALA A 127 2.66 3.20 0.75
N ARG A 128 3.40 3.30 1.86
CA ARG A 128 4.35 2.26 2.30
C ARG A 128 3.65 0.95 2.65
N ARG A 129 2.48 1.02 3.29
CA ARG A 129 1.66 -0.17 3.56
C ARG A 129 1.20 -0.83 2.27
N LEU A 130 0.66 -0.06 1.33
CA LEU A 130 0.25 -0.59 0.02
C LEU A 130 1.43 -1.24 -0.72
N LEU A 131 2.60 -0.61 -0.68
CA LEU A 131 3.82 -1.16 -1.29
C LEU A 131 4.21 -2.50 -0.65
N SER A 132 4.16 -2.59 0.67
CA SER A 132 4.40 -3.83 1.42
C SER A 132 3.39 -4.92 1.03
N ASP A 133 2.11 -4.57 0.97
CA ASP A 133 1.02 -5.50 0.62
C ASP A 133 1.16 -6.00 -0.84
N ALA A 134 1.52 -5.11 -1.77
CA ALA A 134 1.77 -5.47 -3.17
C ALA A 134 2.99 -6.39 -3.32
N LYS A 135 4.09 -6.10 -2.61
CA LYS A 135 5.29 -6.96 -2.57
C LYS A 135 4.98 -8.33 -1.96
N ALA A 136 4.20 -8.38 -0.89
CA ALA A 136 3.76 -9.64 -0.28
C ALA A 136 2.88 -10.47 -1.23
N LYS A 137 1.94 -9.82 -1.95
CA LYS A 137 1.13 -10.49 -2.97
C LYS A 137 1.99 -11.07 -4.10
N LEU A 138 2.99 -10.31 -4.56
CA LEU A 138 3.91 -10.77 -5.59
C LEU A 138 4.72 -11.98 -5.12
N ALA A 139 5.27 -11.94 -3.90
CA ALA A 139 5.99 -13.08 -3.31
C ALA A 139 5.09 -14.31 -3.14
N ASN A 140 3.82 -14.13 -2.79
CA ASN A 140 2.84 -15.23 -2.65
C ASN A 140 2.50 -15.90 -3.98
N ILE A 141 2.66 -15.22 -5.14
CA ILE A 141 2.48 -15.85 -6.45
C ILE A 141 3.57 -16.90 -6.69
N ASP A 142 4.80 -16.61 -6.26
CA ASP A 142 5.96 -17.48 -6.43
C ASP A 142 6.12 -18.51 -5.30
N ALA A 143 5.38 -18.35 -4.19
CA ALA A 143 5.44 -19.26 -3.05
C ALA A 143 4.91 -20.65 -3.43
N PRO A 144 5.59 -21.74 -2.99
CA PRO A 144 5.06 -23.08 -3.16
C PRO A 144 3.70 -23.15 -2.46
N ARG A 145 2.69 -23.64 -3.19
CA ARG A 145 1.37 -23.88 -2.58
C ARG A 145 1.57 -24.79 -1.40
N LEU A 146 1.14 -24.34 -0.21
CA LEU A 146 1.07 -25.20 0.95
C LEU A 146 0.32 -26.46 0.52
N ALA A 147 0.91 -27.62 0.81
CA ALA A 147 0.22 -28.88 0.62
C ALA A 147 -1.13 -28.73 1.33
N GLN A 148 -2.20 -28.84 0.57
CA GLN A 148 -3.53 -28.88 1.14
C GLN A 148 -3.55 -30.18 1.93
N THR A 149 -3.37 -30.11 3.25
CA THR A 149 -3.59 -31.28 4.08
C THR A 149 -5.04 -31.68 3.85
N ASP A 150 -5.25 -32.89 3.35
CA ASP A 150 -6.56 -33.48 3.15
C ASP A 150 -7.07 -33.92 4.53
N ASP A 151 -7.15 -32.97 5.47
CA ASP A 151 -7.70 -33.17 6.82
C ASP A 151 -9.23 -33.20 6.67
N ARG A 152 -9.74 -34.18 5.92
CA ARG A 152 -11.16 -34.46 5.83
C ARG A 152 -11.74 -34.73 7.21
N ASP A 153 -10.93 -35.33 8.08
CA ASP A 153 -11.27 -35.63 9.46
C ASP A 153 -11.46 -34.34 10.27
N GLU A 154 -10.53 -33.36 10.19
CA GLU A 154 -10.70 -32.07 10.88
C GLU A 154 -11.89 -31.28 10.33
N ARG A 155 -12.14 -31.31 9.01
CA ARG A 155 -13.32 -30.64 8.42
C ARG A 155 -14.63 -31.28 8.87
N HIS A 156 -14.66 -32.61 9.04
CA HIS A 156 -15.81 -33.32 9.58
C HIS A 156 -16.02 -33.01 11.06
N GLU A 157 -14.94 -32.98 11.86
CA GLU A 157 -15.01 -32.63 13.29
C GLU A 157 -15.49 -31.20 13.51
N VAL A 158 -14.98 -30.23 12.74
CA VAL A 158 -15.43 -28.83 12.81
C VAL A 158 -16.90 -28.70 12.37
N ALA A 159 -17.32 -29.42 11.33
CA ALA A 159 -18.71 -29.42 10.88
C ALA A 159 -19.66 -30.04 11.93
N MET A 160 -19.24 -31.12 12.59
CA MET A 160 -19.98 -31.77 13.67
C MET A 160 -20.07 -30.87 14.90
N SER A 161 -18.95 -30.26 15.32
CA SER A 161 -18.90 -29.32 16.45
C SER A 161 -19.78 -28.10 16.21
N MET A 162 -19.77 -27.52 14.99
CA MET A 162 -20.65 -26.41 14.62
C MET A 162 -22.12 -26.83 14.61
N GLY A 163 -22.41 -28.06 14.17
CA GLY A 163 -23.76 -28.64 14.21
C GLY A 163 -24.29 -28.83 15.63
N GLU A 164 -23.44 -29.28 16.55
CA GLU A 164 -23.76 -29.39 17.98
C GLU A 164 -24.00 -28.02 18.62
N LEU A 165 -23.14 -27.03 18.33
CA LEU A 165 -23.27 -25.66 18.83
C LEU A 165 -24.56 -24.99 18.35
N LEU A 166 -24.95 -25.19 17.10
CA LEU A 166 -26.23 -24.71 16.55
C LEU A 166 -27.44 -25.44 17.16
N LYS A 167 -27.28 -26.72 17.52
CA LYS A 167 -28.32 -27.50 18.18
C LYS A 167 -28.51 -27.06 19.63
N GLU A 168 -27.42 -26.76 20.36
CA GLU A 168 -27.46 -26.19 21.70
C GLU A 168 -28.05 -24.77 21.72
N LEU A 169 -27.67 -23.91 20.77
CA LEU A 169 -28.27 -22.58 20.61
C LEU A 169 -29.77 -22.64 20.30
N ARG A 170 -30.21 -23.67 19.57
CA ARG A 170 -31.64 -23.92 19.31
C ARG A 170 -32.34 -24.59 20.50
N ALA A 171 -31.59 -25.18 21.43
CA ALA A 171 -32.11 -25.90 22.61
C ALA A 171 -31.94 -25.15 23.95
N GLY A 172 -31.29 -23.98 23.99
CA GLY A 172 -31.20 -23.11 25.16
C GLY A 172 -32.49 -22.30 25.43
N PRO A 173 -32.73 -21.85 26.68
CA PRO A 173 -33.99 -22.08 27.39
C PRO A 173 -35.08 -21.04 27.08
N LEU A 174 -36.26 -21.51 26.68
CA LEU A 174 -37.53 -20.78 26.84
C LEU A 174 -38.32 -21.25 28.08
N ALA A 175 -37.66 -21.90 29.05
CA ALA A 175 -38.34 -22.44 30.22
C ALA A 175 -37.46 -22.41 31.47
N GLU A 176 -37.14 -21.21 31.95
CA GLU A 176 -36.86 -20.98 33.38
C GLU A 176 -37.10 -19.50 33.69
N GLY A 177 -38.38 -19.16 33.91
CA GLY A 177 -38.81 -17.79 34.13
C GLY A 177 -40.33 -17.61 34.18
N MET A 178 -41.06 -18.60 34.68
CA MET A 178 -42.45 -18.43 35.09
C MET A 178 -42.89 -19.59 36.00
N GLN A 179 -42.58 -19.46 37.29
CA GLN A 179 -43.47 -19.74 38.44
C GLN A 179 -42.75 -19.41 39.74
#